data_AF-A0A925RT28-F1
#
_entry.id   AF-A0A925RT28-F1
#
_cell.length_a   1.000
_cell.length_b   1.000
_cell.length_c   1.000
_cell.angle_alpha   90.00
_cell.angle_beta   90.00
_cell.angle_gamma   90.00
#
_symmetry.space_group_name_H-M   'P 1'
#
loop_
_entity.id
_entity.type
_entity.pdbx_description
1 polymer ?
#
loop_
_entity_poly.entity_id
_entity_poly.type
_entity_poly.pdbx_seq_one_letter_code
_entity_poly.pdbx_strand_id
1 'polypeptide(L)'
;GEVYTNKTLNTVTGAVDEVVIQAAEGDDVAQTVAVMGGEDWEMWVDALLGAGLLAEGARTVAYSYIGPELTWPIYKNGTIGRAKEDLERAQAALDVKLAPISGKAWVSVNKALVTQASSAIPVVPLYIALLYKVMKAAGNHEDTIEQMDRLLRERIYNNQPLPDDAGRIRIDDWEMAAAIQGLVARRWEEVSTENLAELADFEGYQASFLRLFGFGMDGVDYSAETDTSVGVPSLA
;
A
#
# COMPACT_ATOMS: atom_id res chain seq x y z
N GLY A 1 -6.95 22.33 3.01
CA GLY A 1 -6.89 21.87 1.61
C GLY A 1 -8.12 22.38 0.87
N GLU A 2 -8.35 21.90 -0.35
CA GLU A 2 -9.59 22.15 -1.10
C GLU A 2 -10.45 20.88 -1.12
N VAL A 3 -11.74 21.04 -1.45
CA VAL A 3 -12.64 19.89 -1.67
C VAL A 3 -12.18 19.15 -2.93
N TYR A 4 -12.12 17.83 -2.85
CA TYR A 4 -11.71 16.97 -3.96
C TYR A 4 -12.87 16.11 -4.44
N THR A 5 -13.18 16.20 -5.73
CA THR A 5 -14.19 15.38 -6.39
C THR A 5 -13.52 14.49 -7.44
N ASN A 6 -13.81 13.19 -7.43
CA ASN A 6 -13.32 12.27 -8.46
C ASN A 6 -14.22 11.03 -8.59
N LYS A 7 -13.96 10.20 -9.60
CA LYS A 7 -14.60 8.90 -9.79
C LYS A 7 -14.21 7.93 -8.67
N THR A 8 -15.16 7.08 -8.29
CA THR A 8 -14.98 5.95 -7.37
C THR A 8 -15.69 4.72 -7.92
N LEU A 9 -15.41 3.56 -7.32
CA LEU A 9 -16.07 2.31 -7.68
C LEU A 9 -16.85 1.79 -6.47
N ASN A 10 -18.16 1.59 -6.66
CA ASN A 10 -18.95 0.79 -5.75
C ASN A 10 -18.60 -0.69 -5.99
N THR A 11 -17.83 -1.28 -5.08
CA THR A 11 -17.29 -2.63 -5.22
C THR A 11 -18.33 -3.74 -5.08
N VAL A 12 -19.54 -3.41 -4.64
CA VAL A 12 -20.67 -4.34 -4.54
C VAL A 12 -21.46 -4.36 -5.84
N THR A 13 -21.79 -3.20 -6.40
CA THR A 13 -22.66 -3.09 -7.57
C THR A 13 -21.90 -3.00 -8.90
N GLY A 14 -20.61 -2.66 -8.86
CA GLY A 14 -19.83 -2.33 -10.06
C GLY A 14 -20.15 -0.95 -10.64
N ALA A 15 -20.90 -0.11 -9.93
CA ALA A 15 -21.19 1.25 -10.37
C ALA A 15 -19.96 2.14 -10.25
N VAL A 16 -19.68 2.90 -11.31
CA VAL A 16 -18.69 3.97 -11.32
C VAL A 16 -19.42 5.27 -11.02
N ASP A 17 -19.20 5.77 -9.81
CA ASP A 17 -19.87 6.95 -9.26
C ASP A 17 -18.86 8.09 -9.03
N GLU A 18 -19.33 9.25 -8.61
CA GLU A 18 -18.48 10.32 -8.09
C GLU A 18 -18.46 10.31 -6.56
N VAL A 19 -17.30 10.64 -5.99
CA VAL A 19 -17.13 10.88 -4.55
C VAL A 19 -16.60 12.29 -4.33
N VAL A 20 -17.12 12.95 -3.30
CA VAL A 20 -16.64 14.26 -2.83
C VAL A 20 -15.99 14.09 -1.47
N ILE A 21 -14.71 14.45 -1.38
CA ILE A 21 -13.91 14.36 -0.17
C ILE A 21 -13.65 15.79 0.30
N GLN A 22 -14.10 16.08 1.52
CA GLN A 22 -13.89 17.40 2.13
C GLN A 22 -12.42 17.59 2.50
N ALA A 23 -12.01 18.85 2.56
CA ALA A 23 -10.69 19.17 3.10
C ALA A 23 -10.61 18.74 4.57
N ALA A 24 -9.41 18.33 5.00
CA ALA A 24 -9.14 18.10 6.41
C ALA A 24 -9.34 19.39 7.23
N GLU A 25 -9.91 19.27 8.41
CA GLU A 25 -10.23 20.37 9.31
C GLU A 25 -9.60 20.15 10.70
N GLY A 26 -9.53 21.22 11.50
CA GLY A 26 -9.07 21.13 12.89
C GLY A 26 -7.70 20.44 13.04
N ASP A 27 -7.68 19.34 13.78
CA ASP A 27 -6.49 18.54 14.09
C ASP A 27 -6.36 17.26 13.25
N ASP A 28 -7.18 17.06 12.21
CA ASP A 28 -7.16 15.87 11.34
C ASP A 28 -5.76 15.51 10.84
N VAL A 29 -4.98 16.53 10.42
CA VAL A 29 -3.59 16.34 9.94
C VAL A 29 -2.70 15.83 11.07
N ALA A 30 -2.76 16.48 12.24
CA ALA A 30 -1.92 16.13 13.38
C ALA A 30 -2.25 14.72 13.90
N GLN A 31 -3.54 14.38 13.99
CA GLN A 31 -3.99 13.04 14.37
C GLN A 31 -3.57 11.99 13.34
N THR A 32 -3.68 12.28 12.05
CA THR A 32 -3.23 11.35 11.01
C THR A 32 -1.72 11.11 11.08
N VAL A 33 -0.92 12.14 11.34
CA VAL A 33 0.52 12.00 11.56
C VAL A 33 0.82 11.18 12.81
N ALA A 34 0.12 11.41 13.93
CA ALA A 34 0.31 10.64 15.15
C ALA A 34 0.02 9.14 14.96
N VAL A 35 -0.98 8.79 14.14
CA VAL A 35 -1.38 7.39 13.92
C VAL A 35 -0.54 6.71 12.84
N MET A 36 -0.26 7.40 11.73
CA MET A 36 0.30 6.81 10.50
C MET A 36 1.73 7.26 10.18
N GLY A 37 2.30 8.14 11.02
CA GLY A 37 3.67 8.63 10.94
C GLY A 37 4.68 7.63 11.47
N GLY A 38 5.88 8.12 11.78
CA GLY A 38 7.00 7.30 12.19
C GLY A 38 7.25 7.21 13.69
N GLU A 39 6.45 7.89 14.53
CA GLU A 39 6.68 7.96 15.98
C GLU A 39 6.69 6.56 16.63
N ASP A 40 5.66 5.74 16.41
CA ASP A 40 5.60 4.38 16.99
C ASP A 40 6.74 3.48 16.46
N TRP A 41 7.12 3.67 15.19
CA TRP A 41 8.26 2.96 14.61
C TRP A 41 9.57 3.30 15.34
N GLU A 42 9.78 4.58 15.67
CA GLU A 42 10.91 5.00 16.49
C GLU A 42 10.85 4.44 17.90
N MET A 43 9.68 4.45 18.54
CA MET A 43 9.49 3.88 19.88
C MET A 43 9.83 2.39 19.92
N TRP A 44 9.42 1.62 18.92
CA TRP A 44 9.77 0.20 18.80
C TRP A 44 11.28 -0.01 18.68
N VAL A 45 11.93 0.71 17.78
CA VAL A 45 13.39 0.57 17.59
C VAL A 45 14.14 1.01 18.83
N ASP A 46 13.74 2.12 19.48
CA ASP A 46 14.36 2.61 20.71
C ASP A 46 14.23 1.60 21.86
N ALA A 47 13.04 1.01 22.03
CA ALA A 47 12.81 0.00 23.06
C ALA A 47 13.67 -1.26 22.83
N LEU A 48 13.71 -1.77 21.59
CA LEU A 48 14.49 -2.95 21.24
C LEU A 48 16.00 -2.70 21.32
N LEU A 49 16.47 -1.54 20.84
CA LEU A 49 17.87 -1.15 20.90
C LEU A 49 18.33 -0.93 22.35
N GLY A 50 17.52 -0.20 23.15
CA GLY A 50 17.80 0.06 24.56
C GLY A 50 17.84 -1.21 25.43
N ALA A 51 17.09 -2.24 25.04
CA ALA A 51 17.13 -3.56 25.68
C ALA A 51 18.25 -4.49 25.13
N GLY A 52 19.03 -4.05 24.13
CA GLY A 52 20.07 -4.87 23.51
C GLY A 52 19.52 -6.06 22.69
N LEU A 53 18.29 -5.94 22.16
CA LEU A 53 17.60 -7.00 21.42
C LEU A 53 17.75 -6.89 19.89
N LEU A 54 18.48 -5.87 19.40
CA LEU A 54 18.83 -5.74 17.99
C LEU A 54 20.24 -6.28 17.75
N ALA A 55 20.35 -7.23 16.83
CA ALA A 55 21.64 -7.82 16.43
C ALA A 55 22.46 -6.86 15.57
N GLU A 56 23.78 -7.09 15.50
CA GLU A 56 24.66 -6.43 14.52
C GLU A 56 24.11 -6.62 13.09
N GLY A 57 24.05 -5.52 12.33
CA GLY A 57 23.51 -5.48 10.98
C GLY A 57 21.98 -5.48 10.90
N ALA A 58 21.26 -5.27 12.02
CA ALA A 58 19.79 -5.27 12.04
C ALA A 58 19.20 -4.29 11.01
N ARG A 59 18.15 -4.74 10.32
CA ARG A 59 17.44 -3.95 9.31
C ARG A 59 15.98 -3.84 9.67
N THR A 60 15.44 -2.64 9.54
CA THR A 60 14.02 -2.37 9.74
C THR A 60 13.43 -1.69 8.51
N VAL A 61 12.21 -2.06 8.13
CA VAL A 61 11.54 -1.52 6.95
C VAL A 61 10.13 -1.08 7.33
N ALA A 62 9.76 0.15 6.98
CA ALA A 62 8.40 0.65 7.07
C ALA A 62 7.79 0.78 5.66
N TYR A 63 6.51 0.44 5.51
CA TYR A 63 5.84 0.50 4.21
C TYR A 63 5.13 1.84 3.99
N SER A 64 5.28 2.36 2.78
CA SER A 64 4.68 3.60 2.31
C SER A 64 4.06 3.42 0.93
N TYR A 65 3.30 4.42 0.51
CA TYR A 65 2.67 4.50 -0.81
C TYR A 65 2.69 5.96 -1.27
N ILE A 66 3.07 6.18 -2.53
CA ILE A 66 3.03 7.51 -3.17
C ILE A 66 1.91 7.55 -4.20
N GLY A 67 1.88 6.56 -5.10
CA GLY A 67 0.91 6.45 -6.17
C GLY A 67 1.05 7.53 -7.25
N PRO A 68 0.19 7.46 -8.29
CA PRO A 68 0.21 8.42 -9.38
C PRO A 68 -0.46 9.73 -9.01
N GLU A 69 -0.23 10.75 -9.87
CA GLU A 69 -0.78 12.10 -9.72
C GLU A 69 -2.29 12.13 -9.47
N LEU A 70 -3.01 11.22 -10.14
CA LEU A 70 -4.44 11.01 -9.95
C LEU A 70 -4.84 10.88 -8.47
N THR A 71 -4.02 10.21 -7.67
CA THR A 71 -4.27 9.89 -6.27
C THR A 71 -3.62 10.88 -5.30
N TRP A 72 -2.82 11.83 -5.79
CA TRP A 72 -2.08 12.76 -4.92
C TRP A 72 -2.98 13.58 -3.99
N PRO A 73 -4.14 14.12 -4.41
CA PRO A 73 -4.99 14.92 -3.52
C PRO A 73 -5.46 14.17 -2.26
N ILE A 74 -5.62 12.85 -2.35
CA ILE A 74 -6.06 12.00 -1.22
C ILE A 74 -4.89 11.32 -0.50
N TYR A 75 -3.78 11.06 -1.20
CA TYR A 75 -2.57 10.45 -0.62
C TYR A 75 -1.49 11.50 -0.37
N LYS A 76 -0.60 11.68 -1.36
CA LYS A 76 0.65 12.42 -1.22
C LYS A 76 0.47 13.85 -0.69
N ASN A 77 -0.59 14.54 -1.12
CA ASN A 77 -0.89 15.92 -0.75
C ASN A 77 -2.00 16.01 0.33
N GLY A 78 -2.56 14.87 0.75
CA GLY A 78 -3.57 14.77 1.80
C GLY A 78 -2.98 14.62 3.20
N THR A 79 -3.83 14.34 4.19
CA THR A 79 -3.40 14.12 5.59
C THR A 79 -2.43 12.93 5.71
N ILE A 80 -2.71 11.84 5.00
CA ILE A 80 -1.86 10.65 5.01
C ILE A 80 -0.48 10.92 4.38
N GLY A 81 -0.40 11.82 3.39
CA GLY A 81 0.85 12.27 2.80
C GLY A 81 1.75 12.95 3.83
N ARG A 82 1.18 13.78 4.71
CA ARG A 82 1.92 14.37 5.85
C ARG A 82 2.44 13.32 6.82
N ALA A 83 1.66 12.27 7.06
CA ALA A 83 2.13 11.15 7.87
C ALA A 83 3.28 10.39 7.20
N LYS A 84 3.26 10.24 5.87
CA LYS A 84 4.37 9.61 5.14
C LYS A 84 5.63 10.48 5.06
N GLU A 85 5.49 11.81 5.01
CA GLU A 85 6.63 12.73 5.21
C GLU A 85 7.25 12.55 6.61
N ASP A 86 6.44 12.38 7.67
CA ASP A 86 6.95 12.08 9.01
C ASP A 86 7.64 10.71 9.09
N LEU A 87 7.13 9.71 8.36
CA LEU A 87 7.76 8.40 8.26
C LEU A 87 9.16 8.47 7.61
N GLU A 88 9.34 9.34 6.60
CA GLU A 88 10.65 9.61 5.99
C GLU A 88 11.60 10.32 6.96
N ARG A 89 11.10 11.26 7.77
CA ARG A 89 11.86 11.86 8.88
C ARG A 89 12.31 10.79 9.89
N ALA A 90 11.41 9.90 10.29
CA ALA A 90 11.73 8.81 11.21
C ALA A 90 12.81 7.87 10.64
N GLN A 91 12.75 7.53 9.34
CA GLN A 91 13.79 6.73 8.70
C GLN A 91 15.18 7.35 8.89
N ALA A 92 15.32 8.66 8.64
CA ALA A 92 16.60 9.35 8.80
C ALA A 92 17.10 9.34 10.26
N ALA A 93 16.20 9.50 11.24
CA ALA A 93 16.55 9.42 12.65
C ALA A 93 17.00 8.00 13.05
N LEU A 94 16.29 6.98 12.56
CA LEU A 94 16.61 5.58 12.81
C LEU A 94 17.93 5.15 12.19
N ASP A 95 18.27 5.65 10.99
CA ASP A 95 19.57 5.40 10.36
C ASP A 95 20.73 5.85 11.26
N VAL A 96 20.60 6.99 11.95
CA VAL A 96 21.60 7.48 12.90
C VAL A 96 21.65 6.59 14.14
N LYS A 97 20.50 6.19 14.69
CA LYS A 97 20.39 5.37 15.90
C LYS A 97 20.95 3.95 15.70
N LEU A 98 20.78 3.39 14.50
CA LEU A 98 21.19 2.03 14.16
C LEU A 98 22.66 1.93 13.69
N ALA A 99 23.29 3.06 13.36
CA ALA A 99 24.68 3.09 12.89
C ALA A 99 25.71 2.38 13.81
N PRO A 100 25.62 2.46 15.16
CA PRO A 100 26.57 1.78 16.05
C PRO A 100 26.57 0.26 15.96
N ILE A 101 25.47 -0.34 15.49
CA ILE A 101 25.34 -1.79 15.26
C ILE A 101 25.37 -2.12 13.76
N SER A 102 25.91 -1.23 12.92
CA SER A 102 25.90 -1.35 11.45
C SER A 102 24.50 -1.61 10.86
N GLY A 103 23.44 -1.17 11.56
CA GLY A 103 22.06 -1.39 11.17
C GLY A 103 21.56 -0.38 10.14
N LYS A 104 20.35 -0.60 9.63
CA LYS A 104 19.75 0.23 8.57
C LYS A 104 18.24 0.32 8.67
N ALA A 105 17.68 1.52 8.45
CA ALA A 105 16.26 1.74 8.29
C ALA A 105 15.90 2.05 6.83
N TRP A 106 14.77 1.52 6.37
CA TRP A 106 14.25 1.76 5.03
C TRP A 106 12.77 2.11 5.06
N VAL A 107 12.36 3.08 4.25
CA VAL A 107 10.98 3.20 3.78
C VAL A 107 10.90 2.51 2.42
N SER A 108 10.00 1.54 2.30
CA SER A 108 9.66 0.91 1.02
C SER A 108 8.38 1.50 0.47
N VAL A 109 8.47 2.16 -0.69
CA VAL A 109 7.31 2.65 -1.43
C VAL A 109 6.79 1.51 -2.28
N ASN A 110 5.63 1.00 -1.88
CA ASN A 110 5.01 -0.18 -2.45
C ASN A 110 3.96 0.19 -3.49
N LYS A 111 3.61 -0.76 -4.35
CA LYS A 111 2.53 -0.67 -5.32
C LYS A 111 1.14 -0.75 -4.65
N ALA A 112 0.13 -0.27 -5.34
CA ALA A 112 -1.27 -0.43 -4.98
C ALA A 112 -1.72 -1.90 -5.12
N LEU A 113 -2.34 -2.41 -4.05
CA LEU A 113 -2.80 -3.78 -3.90
C LEU A 113 -4.12 -3.81 -3.16
N VAL A 114 -4.93 -4.85 -3.40
CA VAL A 114 -6.14 -5.09 -2.61
C VAL A 114 -5.73 -5.58 -1.21
N THR A 115 -6.01 -4.75 -0.21
CA THR A 115 -5.88 -5.05 1.22
C THR A 115 -7.10 -4.49 1.95
N GLN A 116 -7.31 -4.88 3.21
CA GLN A 116 -8.39 -4.29 4.00
C GLN A 116 -8.25 -2.76 4.07
N ALA A 117 -7.03 -2.26 4.32
CA ALA A 117 -6.75 -0.84 4.40
C ALA A 117 -6.98 -0.10 3.07
N SER A 118 -6.44 -0.60 1.96
CA SER A 118 -6.57 0.08 0.65
C SER A 118 -8.00 0.06 0.12
N SER A 119 -8.78 -0.99 0.43
CA SER A 119 -10.17 -1.11 0.00
C SER A 119 -11.10 -0.09 0.66
N ALA A 120 -10.73 0.43 1.84
CA ALA A 120 -11.48 1.45 2.57
C ALA A 120 -11.24 2.88 2.05
N ILE A 121 -10.22 3.09 1.22
CA ILE A 121 -9.86 4.43 0.74
C ILE A 121 -10.66 4.72 -0.54
N PRO A 122 -11.47 5.79 -0.59
CA PRO A 122 -12.22 6.14 -1.80
C PRO A 122 -11.29 6.29 -3.02
N VAL A 123 -11.81 6.14 -4.24
CA VAL A 123 -11.05 6.23 -5.52
C VAL A 123 -10.11 5.03 -5.76
N VAL A 124 -9.50 4.48 -4.71
CA VAL A 124 -8.48 3.42 -4.79
C VAL A 124 -9.00 2.10 -5.39
N PRO A 125 -10.21 1.60 -5.07
CA PRO A 125 -10.74 0.40 -5.71
C PRO A 125 -10.79 0.48 -7.22
N LEU A 126 -11.26 1.61 -7.76
CA LEU A 126 -11.32 1.84 -9.21
C LEU A 126 -9.90 1.87 -9.81
N TYR A 127 -8.98 2.57 -9.14
CA TYR A 127 -7.59 2.68 -9.61
C TYR A 127 -6.93 1.30 -9.66
N ILE A 128 -7.06 0.50 -8.60
CA ILE A 128 -6.50 -0.86 -8.53
C ILE A 128 -7.11 -1.75 -9.62
N ALA A 129 -8.42 -1.71 -9.84
CA ALA A 129 -9.07 -2.52 -10.86
C ALA A 129 -8.55 -2.17 -12.28
N LEU A 130 -8.37 -0.89 -12.58
CA LEU A 130 -7.76 -0.44 -13.85
C LEU A 130 -6.29 -0.86 -13.96
N LEU A 131 -5.52 -0.63 -12.90
CA LEU A 131 -4.10 -0.96 -12.82
C LEU A 131 -3.86 -2.46 -13.02
N TYR A 132 -4.64 -3.31 -12.36
CA TYR A 132 -4.53 -4.77 -12.46
C TYR A 132 -4.71 -5.22 -13.90
N LYS A 133 -5.72 -4.69 -14.61
CA LYS A 133 -5.92 -5.07 -16.02
C LYS A 133 -4.73 -4.68 -16.90
N VAL A 134 -4.17 -3.50 -16.67
CA VAL A 134 -3.01 -3.01 -17.43
C VAL A 134 -1.75 -3.83 -17.11
N MET A 135 -1.44 -4.05 -15.84
CA MET A 135 -0.24 -4.78 -15.42
C MET A 135 -0.33 -6.28 -15.75
N LYS A 136 -1.51 -6.90 -15.65
CA LYS A 136 -1.72 -8.29 -16.10
C LYS A 136 -1.48 -8.43 -17.59
N ALA A 137 -1.99 -7.51 -18.40
CA ALA A 137 -1.73 -7.51 -19.85
C ALA A 137 -0.24 -7.28 -20.18
N ALA A 138 0.48 -6.52 -19.35
CA ALA A 138 1.92 -6.32 -19.48
C ALA A 138 2.77 -7.47 -18.90
N GLY A 139 2.15 -8.43 -18.20
CA GLY A 139 2.84 -9.56 -17.58
C GLY A 139 3.65 -9.21 -16.33
N ASN A 140 3.36 -8.08 -15.68
CA ASN A 140 4.11 -7.58 -14.51
C ASN A 140 3.22 -7.30 -13.29
N HIS A 141 1.99 -7.84 -13.26
CA HIS A 141 1.14 -7.78 -12.07
C HIS A 141 1.74 -8.61 -10.93
N GLU A 142 1.68 -8.05 -9.73
CA GLU A 142 2.08 -8.69 -8.48
C GLU A 142 0.95 -8.52 -7.46
N ASP A 143 0.70 -9.55 -6.67
CA ASP A 143 -0.05 -9.46 -5.42
C ASP A 143 0.92 -9.20 -4.24
N THR A 144 0.41 -9.21 -3.01
CA THR A 144 1.21 -8.87 -1.82
C THR A 144 2.44 -9.76 -1.67
N ILE A 145 2.32 -11.06 -1.94
CA ILE A 145 3.41 -12.01 -1.70
C ILE A 145 4.54 -11.85 -2.73
N GLU A 146 4.22 -11.67 -4.02
CA GLU A 146 5.22 -11.46 -5.06
C GLU A 146 5.98 -10.15 -4.84
N GLN A 147 5.28 -9.09 -4.46
CA GLN A 147 5.93 -7.82 -4.14
C GLN A 147 6.87 -7.94 -2.93
N MET A 148 6.46 -8.67 -1.89
CA MET A 148 7.31 -8.87 -0.71
C MET A 148 8.51 -9.77 -1.02
N ASP A 149 8.33 -10.82 -1.83
CA ASP A 149 9.46 -11.60 -2.36
C ASP A 149 10.44 -10.70 -3.10
N ARG A 150 9.96 -9.90 -4.07
CA ARG A 150 10.81 -9.01 -4.87
C ARG A 150 11.51 -7.95 -4.01
N LEU A 151 10.82 -7.36 -3.03
CA LEU A 151 11.41 -6.43 -2.08
C LEU A 151 12.58 -7.07 -1.32
N LEU A 152 12.37 -8.24 -0.75
CA LEU A 152 13.39 -8.91 0.07
C LEU A 152 14.54 -9.43 -0.82
N ARG A 153 14.22 -10.13 -1.90
CA ARG A 153 15.18 -10.80 -2.79
C ARG A 153 15.97 -9.84 -3.66
N GLU A 154 15.36 -8.75 -4.14
CA GLU A 154 15.96 -7.85 -5.14
C GLU A 154 16.26 -6.43 -4.64
N ARG A 155 15.96 -6.10 -3.37
CA ARG A 155 16.31 -4.79 -2.81
C ARG A 155 16.97 -4.93 -1.45
N ILE A 156 16.32 -5.58 -0.49
CA ILE A 156 16.86 -5.63 0.87
C ILE A 156 18.10 -6.53 0.93
N TYR A 157 18.05 -7.75 0.41
CA TYR A 157 19.12 -8.76 0.61
C TYR A 157 19.99 -9.04 -0.62
N ASN A 158 19.97 -8.19 -1.64
CA ASN A 158 20.76 -8.39 -2.88
C ASN A 158 22.11 -7.62 -2.91
N ASN A 159 22.53 -7.00 -1.79
CA ASN A 159 23.69 -6.10 -1.68
C ASN A 159 23.63 -4.83 -2.57
N GLN A 160 22.52 -4.55 -3.25
CA GLN A 160 22.30 -3.40 -4.12
C GLN A 160 20.87 -2.86 -3.93
N PRO A 161 20.59 -2.15 -2.81
CA PRO A 161 19.24 -1.72 -2.46
C PRO A 161 18.64 -0.68 -3.40
N LEU A 162 19.46 0.02 -4.20
CA LEU A 162 19.03 1.00 -5.21
C LEU A 162 17.96 1.99 -4.69
N PRO A 163 18.22 2.71 -3.58
CA PRO A 163 17.28 3.71 -3.10
C PRO A 163 17.15 4.89 -4.08
N ASP A 164 16.01 5.58 -4.06
CA ASP A 164 15.84 6.85 -4.77
C ASP A 164 16.58 8.01 -4.07
N ASP A 165 16.48 9.21 -4.64
CA ASP A 165 17.17 10.41 -4.13
C ASP A 165 16.77 10.79 -2.69
N ALA A 166 15.59 10.34 -2.24
CA ALA A 166 15.11 10.53 -0.86
C ALA A 166 15.51 9.37 0.07
N GLY A 167 16.27 8.39 -0.43
CA GLY A 167 16.72 7.24 0.36
C GLY A 167 15.69 6.12 0.50
N ARG A 168 14.64 6.10 -0.32
CA ARG A 168 13.54 5.12 -0.23
C ARG A 168 13.74 3.96 -1.19
N ILE A 169 13.33 2.77 -0.79
CA ILE A 169 13.27 1.61 -1.69
C ILE A 169 12.03 1.74 -2.56
N ARG A 170 12.20 1.65 -3.88
CA ARG A 170 11.11 1.74 -4.86
C ARG A 170 10.80 0.34 -5.37
N ILE A 171 9.71 -0.23 -4.86
CA ILE A 171 9.14 -1.49 -5.34
C ILE A 171 7.82 -1.24 -6.11
N ASP A 172 7.37 0.00 -6.15
CA ASP A 172 6.31 0.54 -7.03
C ASP A 172 6.80 0.86 -8.46
N ASP A 173 8.06 0.59 -8.76
CA ASP A 173 8.74 0.90 -10.04
C ASP A 173 7.98 0.38 -11.27
N TRP A 174 7.43 -0.82 -11.21
CA TRP A 174 6.62 -1.38 -12.31
C TRP A 174 5.26 -0.73 -12.46
N GLU A 175 4.62 -0.35 -11.35
CA GLU A 175 3.37 0.41 -11.36
C GLU A 175 3.60 1.80 -11.98
N MET A 176 4.70 2.45 -11.59
CA MET A 176 5.02 3.82 -11.97
C MET A 176 5.65 3.95 -13.37
N ALA A 177 5.84 2.84 -14.08
CA ALA A 177 6.33 2.88 -15.46
C ALA A 177 5.40 3.73 -16.35
N ALA A 178 5.98 4.64 -17.14
CA ALA A 178 5.23 5.63 -17.92
C ALA A 178 4.18 5.01 -18.86
N ALA A 179 4.46 3.83 -19.43
CA ALA A 179 3.51 3.13 -20.29
C ALA A 179 2.28 2.60 -19.52
N ILE A 180 2.49 2.13 -18.29
CA ILE A 180 1.42 1.66 -17.39
C ILE A 180 0.57 2.85 -16.96
N GLN A 181 1.20 3.89 -16.41
CA GLN A 181 0.49 5.09 -15.94
C GLN A 181 -0.23 5.84 -17.07
N GLY A 182 0.37 5.95 -18.25
CA GLY A 182 -0.28 6.56 -19.41
C GLY A 182 -1.52 5.78 -19.88
N LEU A 183 -1.54 4.45 -19.77
CA LEU A 183 -2.73 3.68 -20.09
C LEU A 183 -3.79 3.75 -18.99
N VAL A 184 -3.38 3.67 -17.71
CA VAL A 184 -4.32 3.81 -16.58
C VAL A 184 -4.98 5.19 -16.59
N ALA A 185 -4.23 6.27 -16.82
CA ALA A 185 -4.78 7.62 -16.91
C ALA A 185 -5.81 7.77 -18.04
N ARG A 186 -5.53 7.23 -19.24
CA ARG A 186 -6.52 7.24 -20.33
C ARG A 186 -7.79 6.48 -19.96
N ARG A 187 -7.65 5.28 -19.40
CA ARG A 187 -8.79 4.48 -18.98
C ARG A 187 -9.57 5.14 -17.84
N TRP A 188 -8.90 5.87 -16.96
CA TRP A 188 -9.56 6.64 -15.90
C TRP A 188 -10.53 7.68 -16.47
N GLU A 189 -10.13 8.40 -17.51
CA GLU A 189 -11.00 9.38 -18.17
C GLU A 189 -12.19 8.71 -18.87
N GLU A 190 -11.96 7.56 -19.51
CA GLU A 190 -12.96 6.85 -20.31
C GLU A 190 -13.91 5.95 -19.50
N VAL A 191 -13.53 5.52 -18.29
CA VAL A 191 -14.31 4.53 -17.55
C VAL A 191 -15.65 5.07 -17.08
N SER A 192 -16.67 4.24 -17.26
CA SER A 192 -18.04 4.37 -16.80
C SER A 192 -18.56 3.01 -16.31
N THR A 193 -19.76 3.00 -15.73
CA THR A 193 -20.41 1.75 -15.29
C THR A 193 -20.60 0.78 -16.45
N GLU A 194 -20.92 1.26 -17.65
CA GLU A 194 -21.24 0.46 -18.83
C GLU A 194 -20.01 -0.25 -19.42
N ASN A 195 -18.83 0.37 -19.32
CA ASN A 195 -17.60 -0.15 -19.91
C ASN A 195 -16.56 -0.65 -18.88
N LEU A 196 -16.93 -0.69 -17.59
CA LEU A 196 -16.03 -1.06 -16.50
C LEU A 196 -15.36 -2.42 -16.76
N ALA A 197 -16.12 -3.43 -17.16
CA ALA A 197 -15.60 -4.77 -17.41
C ALA A 197 -14.62 -4.83 -18.60
N GLU A 198 -14.67 -3.88 -19.53
CA GLU A 198 -13.71 -3.78 -20.63
C GLU A 198 -12.42 -3.08 -20.20
N LEU A 199 -12.51 -2.02 -19.41
CA LEU A 199 -11.35 -1.18 -19.06
C LEU A 199 -10.64 -1.60 -17.77
N ALA A 200 -11.36 -2.21 -16.83
CA ALA A 200 -10.87 -2.63 -15.53
C ALA A 200 -10.98 -4.15 -15.34
N ASP A 201 -10.18 -4.68 -14.41
CA ASP A 201 -10.23 -6.05 -13.93
C ASP A 201 -11.02 -6.08 -12.62
N PHE A 202 -12.33 -5.81 -12.72
CA PHE A 202 -13.21 -5.75 -11.56
C PHE A 202 -13.41 -7.12 -10.91
N GLU A 203 -13.56 -8.17 -11.73
CA GLU A 203 -13.66 -9.55 -11.24
C GLU A 203 -12.39 -9.95 -10.46
N GLY A 204 -11.20 -9.63 -11.00
CA GLY A 204 -9.94 -9.88 -10.31
C GLY A 204 -9.83 -9.09 -9.00
N TYR A 205 -10.27 -7.82 -8.97
CA TYR A 205 -10.33 -7.04 -7.74
C TYR A 205 -11.23 -7.71 -6.69
N GLN A 206 -12.46 -8.10 -7.06
CA GLN A 206 -13.41 -8.73 -6.14
C GLN A 206 -12.90 -10.09 -5.64
N ALA A 207 -12.32 -10.90 -6.52
CA ALA A 207 -11.69 -12.16 -6.14
C ALA A 207 -10.55 -11.93 -5.13
N SER A 208 -9.65 -10.97 -5.39
CA SER A 208 -8.58 -10.63 -4.45
C SER A 208 -9.12 -10.13 -3.11
N PHE A 209 -10.19 -9.34 -3.10
CA PHE A 209 -10.83 -8.87 -1.87
C PHE A 209 -11.44 -10.02 -1.05
N LEU A 210 -12.22 -10.90 -1.69
CA LEU A 210 -12.85 -12.05 -1.04
C LEU A 210 -11.82 -13.01 -0.43
N ARG A 211 -10.69 -13.20 -1.10
CA ARG A 211 -9.60 -14.05 -0.60
C ARG A 211 -8.97 -13.52 0.70
N LEU A 212 -8.98 -12.20 0.95
CA LEU A 212 -8.52 -11.64 2.22
C LEU A 212 -9.32 -12.16 3.42
N PHE A 213 -10.57 -12.58 3.18
CA PHE A 213 -11.49 -13.10 4.19
C PHE A 213 -11.71 -14.62 4.05
N GLY A 214 -10.86 -15.30 3.26
CA GLY A 214 -10.91 -16.74 3.08
C GLY A 214 -11.98 -17.25 2.11
N PHE A 215 -12.58 -16.40 1.28
CA PHE A 215 -13.59 -16.78 0.29
C PHE A 215 -13.01 -16.92 -1.13
N GLY A 216 -13.64 -17.76 -1.97
CA GLY A 216 -13.25 -17.96 -3.36
C GLY A 216 -11.88 -18.64 -3.55
N MET A 217 -11.47 -19.46 -2.59
CA MET A 217 -10.23 -20.24 -2.61
C MET A 217 -10.47 -21.59 -3.27
N ASP A 218 -9.62 -21.95 -4.23
CA ASP A 218 -9.67 -23.26 -4.87
C ASP A 218 -9.37 -24.38 -3.86
N GLY A 219 -10.14 -25.46 -3.93
CA GLY A 219 -9.99 -26.62 -3.06
C GLY A 219 -10.63 -26.50 -1.67
N VAL A 220 -11.32 -25.39 -1.37
CA VAL A 220 -12.09 -25.22 -0.12
C VAL A 220 -13.55 -25.59 -0.36
N ASP A 221 -14.09 -26.50 0.46
CA ASP A 221 -15.52 -26.81 0.48
C ASP A 221 -16.27 -25.80 1.38
N TYR A 222 -16.85 -24.78 0.75
CA TYR A 222 -17.64 -23.75 1.45
C TYR A 222 -19.00 -24.23 1.97
N SER A 223 -19.41 -25.47 1.67
CA SER A 223 -20.64 -26.06 2.21
C SER A 223 -20.41 -26.88 3.48
N ALA A 224 -19.15 -27.18 3.81
CA ALA A 224 -18.79 -27.94 5.00
C ALA A 224 -18.99 -27.10 6.28
N GLU A 225 -19.54 -27.73 7.31
CA GLU A 225 -19.56 -27.13 8.65
C GLU A 225 -18.13 -26.94 9.15
N THR A 226 -17.85 -25.76 9.71
CA THR A 226 -16.52 -25.41 10.22
C THR A 226 -16.66 -24.84 11.62
N ASP A 227 -15.80 -25.30 12.54
CA ASP A 227 -15.70 -24.71 13.86
C ASP A 227 -15.04 -23.32 13.77
N THR A 228 -15.71 -22.31 14.30
CA THR A 228 -15.20 -20.94 14.34
C THR A 228 -14.25 -20.69 15.52
N SER A 229 -14.21 -21.60 16.50
CA SER A 229 -13.33 -21.53 17.66
C SER A 229 -11.95 -22.12 17.37
N VAL A 230 -11.19 -21.44 16.51
CA VAL A 230 -9.83 -21.87 16.15
C VAL A 230 -8.82 -21.21 17.10
N GLY A 231 -8.17 -22.02 17.96
CA GLY A 231 -7.11 -21.55 18.84
C GLY A 231 -5.79 -21.29 18.10
N VAL A 232 -5.02 -20.29 18.56
CA VAL A 232 -3.67 -19.99 18.06
C VAL A 232 -2.67 -20.44 19.13
N PRO A 233 -1.83 -21.48 18.91
CA PRO A 233 -1.01 -22.07 19.97
C PRO A 233 -0.07 -21.12 20.71
N SER A 234 0.35 -20.03 20.07
CA SER A 234 1.23 -19.01 20.65
C SER A 234 0.49 -17.90 21.42
N LEU A 235 -0.84 -17.89 21.41
CA LEU A 235 -1.67 -16.94 22.14
C LEU A 235 -2.42 -17.71 23.23
N ALA A 236 -2.17 -17.35 24.48
CA ALA A 236 -2.82 -17.94 25.65
C ALA A 236 -4.30 -17.54 25.74
#